data_AF-A0A3A5PH30-F1
#
_entry.id   AF-A0A3A5PH30-F1
#
_cell.length_a   1.000
_cell.length_b   1.000
_cell.length_c   1.000
_cell.angle_alpha   90.00
_cell.angle_beta   90.00
_cell.angle_gamma   90.00
#
_symmetry.space_group_name_H-M   'P 1'
#
loop_
_entity.id
_entity.type
_entity.pdbx_description
1 polymer ?
#
loop_
_entity_poly.entity_id
_entity_poly.type
_entity_poly.pdbx_seq_one_letter_code
_entity_poly.pdbx_strand_id
1 'polypeptide(L)'
;MMNENNIPPIQSDFEQIKKQDENGSEYWTSRELCTALGYSTNRTLNKAIAIANKKGCNTTEHFNPMFEMVKLSSGSFRKVENIHLSRIACLMIAENADSKKPQVQMAREYFKQEISTPELIGNSLSSNILLYKTKQGESRIEVIFNNETFWMPQKRMADLFGVETNTINNHLKEIFKSGELEESSVIRKIRTTEFDGKNDDTLLYNLDAVIAVGFRVGSYQASQFRMWATSVLKEMIIKGFVLDDERLKQGKHFGKDYFDDLLERIREIRASERRYYQKITDVYAECSADYDPKAETTLQFFKRVQDMMYWATSHQTATEIIYSRADAQKPHMGLTTWKNAPDGRVQKSDTFIAQNYLSDTEVSAFNRLSTTFLDLAELRAERQIISTMADWKKQLDDFLTLYEYDKYNEAGTISAEQAKEKAYAEYDKFCLIQNEEYLSDFDKEVKV
;
A
#
# COMPACT_ATOMS: atom_id res chain seq x y z
N MET A 1 50.74 33.69 20.00
CA MET A 1 50.84 32.63 18.97
C MET A 1 50.72 31.29 19.66
N MET A 2 49.60 30.59 19.48
CA MET A 2 49.51 29.17 19.10
C MET A 2 48.03 28.81 18.99
N ASN A 3 47.73 28.03 17.96
CA ASN A 3 46.48 28.01 17.20
C ASN A 3 45.27 27.45 17.95
N GLU A 4 44.13 28.08 17.69
CA GLU A 4 42.80 27.54 17.93
C GLU A 4 42.63 26.19 17.22
N ASN A 5 41.95 25.27 17.90
CA ASN A 5 41.59 23.94 17.44
C ASN A 5 40.76 24.01 16.14
N ASN A 6 41.43 23.86 15.01
CA ASN A 6 40.82 23.78 13.69
C ASN A 6 40.35 22.32 13.46
N ILE A 7 39.23 21.94 14.08
CA ILE A 7 38.54 20.69 13.75
C ILE A 7 37.65 21.00 12.53
N PRO A 8 37.86 20.36 11.37
CA PRO A 8 36.99 20.57 10.21
C PRO A 8 35.55 20.19 10.56
N PRO A 9 34.54 20.94 10.08
CA PRO A 9 33.14 20.55 10.28
C PRO A 9 32.90 19.15 9.68
N ILE A 10 32.16 18.30 10.40
CA ILE A 10 31.79 16.96 9.94
C ILE A 10 30.97 17.11 8.65
N GLN A 11 31.59 16.82 7.50
CA GLN A 11 30.93 16.84 6.20
C GLN A 11 30.09 15.58 6.03
N SER A 12 28.83 15.75 5.62
CA SER A 12 27.91 14.67 5.25
C SER A 12 28.57 13.69 4.27
N ASP A 13 28.39 12.39 4.47
CA ASP A 13 28.90 11.35 3.55
C ASP A 13 28.48 11.61 2.10
N PHE A 14 27.32 12.24 1.89
CA PHE A 14 26.80 12.62 0.57
C PHE A 14 27.50 13.83 -0.05
N GLU A 15 28.06 14.73 0.76
CA GLU A 15 28.90 15.85 0.27
C GLU A 15 30.26 15.34 -0.19
N GLN A 16 30.81 14.33 0.48
CA GLN A 16 32.13 13.76 0.14
C GLN A 16 32.14 13.02 -1.20
N ILE A 17 30.99 12.45 -1.59
CA ILE A 17 30.82 11.76 -2.89
C ILE A 17 30.26 12.67 -3.99
N LYS A 18 30.09 13.96 -3.71
CA LYS A 18 29.64 14.96 -4.70
C LYS A 18 30.76 15.24 -5.71
N LYS A 19 30.41 15.26 -6.99
CA LYS A 19 31.31 15.56 -8.10
C LYS A 19 30.76 16.71 -8.94
N GLN A 20 31.62 17.34 -9.74
CA GLN A 20 31.23 18.37 -10.71
C GLN A 20 31.62 17.94 -12.11
N ASP A 21 30.74 18.18 -13.08
CA ASP A 21 31.04 17.94 -14.49
C ASP A 21 31.82 19.12 -15.11
N GLU A 22 32.17 18.99 -16.40
CA GLU A 22 32.93 20.00 -17.16
C GLU A 22 32.20 21.36 -17.24
N ASN A 23 30.87 21.37 -17.01
CA ASN A 23 30.03 22.55 -17.02
C ASN A 23 29.81 23.13 -15.61
N GLY A 24 30.42 22.54 -14.57
CA GLY A 24 30.26 22.94 -13.17
C GLY A 24 28.97 22.43 -12.51
N SER A 25 28.22 21.53 -13.16
CA SER A 25 27.00 20.94 -12.59
C SER A 25 27.33 19.84 -11.61
N GLU A 26 26.63 19.82 -10.47
CA GLU A 26 26.83 18.80 -9.44
C GLU A 26 26.19 17.46 -9.84
N TYR A 27 26.92 16.37 -9.62
CA TYR A 27 26.40 15.02 -9.80
C TYR A 27 26.97 14.04 -8.77
N TRP A 28 26.27 12.92 -8.61
CA TRP A 28 26.69 11.77 -7.82
C TRP A 28 26.71 10.54 -8.69
N THR A 29 27.61 9.59 -8.42
CA THR A 29 27.53 8.32 -9.13
C THR A 29 26.58 7.37 -8.40
N SER A 30 25.87 6.58 -9.17
CA SER A 30 24.88 5.66 -8.62
C SER A 30 25.46 4.59 -7.69
N ARG A 31 26.73 4.23 -7.88
CA ARG A 31 27.46 3.28 -7.02
C ARG A 31 27.85 3.88 -5.68
N GLU A 32 28.39 5.09 -5.70
CA GLU A 32 28.77 5.81 -4.48
C GLU A 32 27.53 6.13 -3.65
N LEU A 33 26.44 6.56 -4.31
CA LEU A 33 25.16 6.77 -3.65
C LEU A 33 24.60 5.47 -3.06
N CYS A 34 24.62 4.36 -3.79
CA CYS A 34 24.15 3.06 -3.30
C CYS A 34 24.91 2.61 -2.03
N THR A 35 26.22 2.82 -2.04
CA THR A 35 27.11 2.51 -0.91
C THR A 35 26.82 3.43 0.28
N ALA A 36 26.69 4.74 0.05
CA ALA A 36 26.37 5.72 1.08
C ALA A 36 24.99 5.48 1.71
N LEU A 37 24.02 4.97 0.94
CA LEU A 37 22.69 4.57 1.43
C LEU A 37 22.68 3.20 2.17
N GLY A 38 23.84 2.53 2.28
CA GLY A 38 23.97 1.26 2.98
C GLY A 38 23.42 0.06 2.20
N TYR A 39 23.54 0.05 0.87
CA TYR A 39 23.15 -1.07 0.02
C TYR A 39 24.36 -1.69 -0.69
N SER A 40 24.37 -3.02 -0.82
CA SER A 40 25.47 -3.78 -1.42
C SER A 40 25.35 -3.99 -2.93
N THR A 41 24.19 -3.70 -3.52
CA THR A 41 23.92 -3.94 -4.95
C THR A 41 23.01 -2.87 -5.55
N ASN A 42 23.19 -2.56 -6.84
CA ASN A 42 22.38 -1.61 -7.63
C ASN A 42 20.91 -2.02 -7.84
N ARG A 43 20.37 -3.00 -7.07
CA ARG A 43 19.00 -3.48 -7.20
C ARG A 43 17.96 -2.41 -6.80
N THR A 44 18.28 -1.60 -5.79
CA THR A 44 17.47 -0.43 -5.38
C THR A 44 17.50 0.69 -6.41
N LEU A 45 18.66 0.92 -7.04
CA LEU A 45 18.82 1.90 -8.12
C LEU A 45 17.98 1.51 -9.36
N ASN A 46 18.06 0.26 -9.80
CA ASN A 46 17.27 -0.22 -10.95
C ASN A 46 15.76 -0.15 -10.67
N LYS A 47 15.34 -0.40 -9.41
CA LYS A 47 13.95 -0.17 -8.98
C LYS A 47 13.60 1.32 -9.01
N ALA A 48 14.46 2.20 -8.51
CA ALA A 48 14.22 3.64 -8.50
C ALA A 48 14.13 4.23 -9.92
N ILE A 49 14.99 3.79 -10.84
CA ILE A 49 14.92 4.16 -12.27
C ILE A 49 13.65 3.62 -12.91
N ALA A 50 13.26 2.37 -12.63
CA ALA A 50 12.00 1.81 -13.11
C ALA A 50 10.77 2.55 -12.54
N ILE A 51 10.82 2.98 -11.28
CA ILE A 51 9.77 3.77 -10.63
C ILE A 51 9.70 5.18 -11.23
N ALA A 52 10.85 5.83 -11.47
CA ALA A 52 10.92 7.15 -12.10
C ALA A 52 10.41 7.12 -13.55
N ASN A 53 10.79 6.11 -14.33
CA ASN A 53 10.27 5.87 -15.68
C ASN A 53 8.75 5.60 -15.67
N LYS A 54 8.25 4.86 -14.66
CA LYS A 54 6.80 4.59 -14.50
C LYS A 54 6.01 5.83 -14.04
N LYS A 55 6.68 6.79 -13.40
CA LYS A 55 6.11 8.07 -12.92
C LYS A 55 6.18 9.21 -13.95
N GLY A 56 6.73 8.98 -15.14
CA GLY A 56 6.73 9.95 -16.24
C GLY A 56 7.69 11.13 -16.07
N CYS A 57 8.69 11.03 -15.17
CA CYS A 57 9.73 12.04 -15.06
C CYS A 57 10.64 12.00 -16.30
N ASN A 58 11.15 13.15 -16.76
CA ASN A 58 12.08 13.24 -17.88
C ASN A 58 13.46 12.67 -17.47
N THR A 59 13.59 11.34 -17.49
CA THR A 59 14.72 10.63 -16.87
C THR A 59 16.06 10.86 -17.56
N THR A 60 16.05 11.30 -18.82
CA THR A 60 17.28 11.57 -19.61
C THR A 60 18.07 12.78 -19.14
N GLU A 61 17.50 13.66 -18.30
CA GLU A 61 18.21 14.81 -17.74
C GLU A 61 18.80 14.53 -16.34
N HIS A 62 18.31 13.49 -15.66
CA HIS A 62 18.63 13.23 -14.25
C HIS A 62 19.36 11.90 -14.01
N PHE A 63 19.27 10.96 -14.95
CA PHE A 63 19.91 9.65 -14.90
C PHE A 63 20.74 9.46 -16.17
N ASN A 64 21.97 9.98 -16.16
CA ASN A 64 22.85 10.00 -17.34
C ASN A 64 23.75 8.75 -17.35
N PRO A 65 23.52 7.76 -18.23
CA PRO A 65 24.35 6.56 -18.29
C PRO A 65 25.74 6.92 -18.82
N MET A 66 26.78 6.54 -18.07
CA MET A 66 28.18 6.76 -18.42
C MET A 66 28.95 5.45 -18.32
N PHE A 67 30.02 5.35 -19.12
CA PHE A 67 30.91 4.21 -19.07
C PHE A 67 32.24 4.62 -18.48
N GLU A 68 32.57 4.05 -17.32
CA GLU A 68 33.86 4.27 -16.66
C GLU A 68 34.76 3.05 -16.88
N MET A 69 36.05 3.30 -17.10
CA MET A 69 37.07 2.26 -17.20
C MET A 69 37.68 2.04 -15.81
N VAL A 70 37.30 0.94 -15.15
CA VAL A 70 37.80 0.61 -13.81
C VAL A 70 39.00 -0.33 -13.92
N LYS A 71 40.12 0.04 -13.32
CA LYS A 71 41.33 -0.80 -13.23
C LYS A 71 41.11 -1.91 -12.21
N LEU A 72 41.15 -3.16 -12.65
CA LEU A 72 41.04 -4.34 -11.81
C LEU A 72 42.36 -4.60 -11.07
N SER A 73 42.29 -5.38 -9.99
CA SER A 73 43.45 -5.83 -9.20
C SER A 73 44.45 -6.66 -10.02
N SER A 74 44.03 -7.21 -11.17
CA SER A 74 44.87 -7.86 -12.18
C SER A 74 45.61 -6.89 -13.13
N GLY A 75 45.41 -5.57 -13.00
CA GLY A 75 45.98 -4.55 -13.89
C GLY A 75 45.22 -4.30 -15.19
N SER A 76 44.22 -5.12 -15.51
CA SER A 76 43.33 -4.97 -16.68
C SER A 76 42.21 -3.96 -16.42
N PHE A 77 41.74 -3.27 -17.46
CA PHE A 77 40.62 -2.33 -17.36
C PHE A 77 39.30 -3.01 -17.75
N ARG A 78 38.25 -2.78 -16.96
CA ARG A 78 36.88 -3.22 -17.28
C ARG A 78 36.03 -2.00 -17.62
N LYS A 79 35.32 -2.06 -18.75
CA LYS A 79 34.25 -1.10 -19.05
C LYS A 79 33.08 -1.39 -18.12
N VAL A 80 32.72 -0.41 -17.33
CA VAL A 80 31.70 -0.55 -16.30
C VAL A 80 30.66 0.54 -16.47
N GLU A 81 29.41 0.11 -16.55
CA GLU A 81 28.26 1.01 -16.60
C GLU A 81 28.08 1.66 -15.23
N ASN A 82 28.04 2.99 -15.23
CA ASN A 82 27.76 3.85 -14.09
C ASN A 82 26.71 4.87 -14.50
N ILE A 83 26.00 5.47 -13.56
CA ILE A 83 24.96 6.47 -13.86
C ILE A 83 25.31 7.73 -13.08
N HIS A 84 25.46 8.84 -13.79
CA HIS A 84 25.55 10.15 -13.17
C HIS A 84 24.14 10.57 -12.80
N LEU A 85 23.96 10.84 -11.52
CA LEU A 85 22.70 11.21 -10.90
C LEU A 85 22.75 12.70 -10.58
N SER A 86 21.74 13.42 -11.02
CA SER A 86 21.48 14.77 -10.51
C SER A 86 21.14 14.70 -9.01
N ARG A 87 21.20 15.86 -8.34
CA ARG A 87 20.75 15.99 -6.95
C ARG A 87 19.32 15.47 -6.74
N ILE A 88 18.45 15.75 -7.72
CA ILE A 88 17.04 15.32 -7.75
C ILE A 88 16.94 13.80 -7.89
N ALA A 89 17.71 13.19 -8.78
CA ALA A 89 17.73 11.73 -8.90
C ALA A 89 18.15 11.07 -7.59
N CYS A 90 19.12 11.66 -6.88
CA CYS A 90 19.54 11.19 -5.56
C CYS A 90 18.42 11.30 -4.51
N LEU A 91 17.69 12.41 -4.48
CA LEU A 91 16.52 12.58 -3.61
C LEU A 91 15.43 11.55 -3.94
N MET A 92 15.08 11.36 -5.22
CA MET A 92 14.10 10.38 -5.65
C MET A 92 14.48 8.96 -5.22
N ILE A 93 15.76 8.60 -5.36
CA ILE A 93 16.27 7.30 -4.90
C ILE A 93 16.10 7.17 -3.38
N ALA A 94 16.45 8.21 -2.61
CA ALA A 94 16.32 8.20 -1.16
C ALA A 94 14.84 8.16 -0.69
N GLU A 95 13.92 8.83 -1.38
CA GLU A 95 12.48 8.80 -1.08
C GLU A 95 11.85 7.42 -1.29
N ASN A 96 12.34 6.65 -2.27
CA ASN A 96 11.82 5.31 -2.58
C ASN A 96 12.66 4.18 -1.94
N ALA A 97 13.70 4.52 -1.19
CA ALA A 97 14.49 3.58 -0.40
C ALA A 97 13.86 3.31 0.98
N ASP A 98 14.32 2.25 1.66
CA ASP A 98 13.84 1.86 3.00
C ASP A 98 14.03 3.00 4.02
N SER A 99 12.92 3.62 4.43
CA SER A 99 12.89 4.76 5.35
C SER A 99 13.34 4.41 6.77
N LYS A 100 13.45 3.11 7.11
CA LYS A 100 13.94 2.66 8.41
C LYS A 100 15.47 2.77 8.54
N LYS A 101 16.21 2.94 7.43
CA LYS A 101 17.67 3.11 7.45
C LYS A 101 18.06 4.55 7.80
N PRO A 102 18.90 4.79 8.81
CA PRO A 102 19.38 6.13 9.16
C PRO A 102 20.05 6.86 7.98
N GLN A 103 20.83 6.14 7.17
CA GLN A 103 21.51 6.68 6.00
C GLN A 103 20.52 7.20 4.94
N VAL A 104 19.35 6.57 4.81
CA VAL A 104 18.31 7.00 3.87
C VAL A 104 17.64 8.29 4.35
N GLN A 105 17.45 8.46 5.66
CA GLN A 105 16.91 9.70 6.24
C GLN A 105 17.91 10.86 6.06
N MET A 106 19.18 10.62 6.36
CA MET A 106 20.26 11.60 6.14
C MET A 106 20.36 12.02 4.66
N ALA A 107 20.22 11.07 3.73
CA ALA A 107 20.19 11.37 2.30
C ALA A 107 19.02 12.29 1.93
N ARG A 108 17.82 12.02 2.46
CA ARG A 108 16.64 12.84 2.20
C ARG A 108 16.83 14.27 2.68
N GLU A 109 17.41 14.45 3.86
CA GLU A 109 17.69 15.78 4.40
C GLU A 109 18.73 16.51 3.55
N TYR A 110 19.84 15.84 3.24
CA TYR A 110 20.93 16.42 2.46
C TYR A 110 20.50 16.84 1.04
N PHE A 111 19.87 15.93 0.28
CA PHE A 111 19.51 16.22 -1.11
C PHE A 111 18.36 17.23 -1.22
N LYS A 112 17.51 17.36 -0.19
CA LYS A 112 16.38 18.30 -0.18
C LYS A 112 16.78 19.76 0.08
N GLN A 113 17.94 20.01 0.70
CA GLN A 113 18.34 21.36 1.11
C GLN A 113 18.60 22.34 -0.05
N GLU A 114 18.94 21.85 -1.25
CA GLU A 114 19.46 22.71 -2.35
C GLU A 114 18.68 22.59 -3.68
N ILE A 115 17.54 21.88 -3.73
CA ILE A 115 16.76 21.76 -4.97
C ILE A 115 15.79 22.93 -5.14
N SER A 116 15.78 23.57 -6.31
CA SER A 116 14.91 24.70 -6.66
C SER A 116 13.49 24.25 -7.07
N THR A 117 12.47 25.11 -6.89
CA THR A 117 11.06 24.83 -7.24
C THR A 117 10.81 24.47 -8.71
N PRO A 118 11.39 25.09 -9.75
CA PRO A 118 11.04 24.74 -11.13
C PRO A 118 11.43 23.30 -11.45
N GLU A 119 12.53 22.84 -10.86
CA GLU A 119 13.06 21.48 -10.96
C GLU A 119 12.24 20.45 -10.15
N LEU A 120 11.73 20.84 -8.97
CA LEU A 120 10.79 20.01 -8.19
C LEU A 120 9.41 19.93 -8.86
N ILE A 121 8.93 21.05 -9.43
CA ILE A 121 7.63 21.15 -10.09
C ILE A 121 7.66 20.42 -11.44
N GLY A 122 8.74 20.55 -12.22
CA GLY A 122 8.90 19.84 -13.49
C GLY A 122 9.00 18.31 -13.35
N ASN A 123 9.43 17.83 -12.18
CA ASN A 123 9.50 16.40 -11.87
C ASN A 123 8.36 15.87 -11.00
N SER A 124 7.58 16.75 -10.36
CA SER A 124 6.33 16.39 -9.70
C SER A 124 5.21 16.30 -10.73
N LEU A 125 4.31 15.33 -10.59
CA LEU A 125 3.11 15.27 -11.44
C LEU A 125 2.19 16.45 -11.08
N SER A 126 2.35 17.60 -11.73
CA SER A 126 1.35 18.66 -11.69
C SER A 126 0.04 18.06 -12.23
N SER A 127 -0.94 17.92 -11.35
CA SER A 127 -2.17 17.20 -11.64
C SER A 127 -3.35 18.09 -11.32
N ASN A 128 -4.29 18.18 -12.25
CA ASN A 128 -5.58 18.81 -11.98
C ASN A 128 -6.49 17.80 -11.30
N ILE A 129 -6.85 18.07 -10.04
CA ILE A 129 -7.77 17.23 -9.28
C ILE A 129 -9.09 17.95 -9.14
N LEU A 130 -10.16 17.22 -9.46
CA LEU A 130 -11.50 17.61 -9.04
C LEU A 130 -11.63 17.36 -7.53
N LEU A 131 -11.67 18.43 -6.74
CA LEU A 131 -11.82 18.31 -5.29
C LEU A 131 -13.29 18.11 -4.90
N TYR A 132 -14.21 18.87 -5.49
CA TYR A 132 -15.64 18.63 -5.34
C TYR A 132 -16.44 19.26 -6.48
N LYS A 133 -17.63 18.70 -6.72
CA LYS A 133 -18.59 19.17 -7.73
C LYS A 133 -19.76 19.88 -7.05
N THR A 134 -20.08 21.07 -7.51
CA THR A 134 -21.29 21.80 -7.08
C THR A 134 -22.37 21.73 -8.15
N LYS A 135 -23.61 22.10 -7.80
CA LYS A 135 -24.71 22.23 -8.79
C LYS A 135 -24.47 23.33 -9.83
N GLN A 136 -23.53 24.25 -9.60
CA GLN A 136 -23.23 25.40 -10.46
C GLN A 136 -21.92 25.23 -11.27
N GLY A 137 -21.17 24.14 -11.05
CA GLY A 137 -19.90 23.88 -11.75
C GLY A 137 -18.96 22.94 -11.00
N GLU A 138 -17.94 22.46 -11.71
CA GLU A 138 -16.86 21.63 -11.18
C GLU A 138 -15.73 22.52 -10.63
N SER A 139 -15.36 22.34 -9.35
CA SER A 139 -14.18 23.01 -8.78
C SER A 139 -12.96 22.12 -8.98
N ARG A 140 -12.15 22.46 -9.98
CA ARG A 140 -10.89 21.78 -10.31
C ARG A 140 -9.73 22.62 -9.84
N ILE A 141 -8.80 22.01 -9.11
CA ILE A 141 -7.61 22.69 -8.63
C ILE A 141 -6.38 21.90 -9.03
N GLU A 142 -5.39 22.65 -9.48
CA GLU A 142 -4.06 22.14 -9.73
C GLU A 142 -3.36 21.90 -8.41
N VAL A 143 -2.95 20.65 -8.18
CA VAL A 143 -2.20 20.26 -7.00
C VAL A 143 -0.94 19.53 -7.39
N ILE A 144 0.04 19.57 -6.49
CA ILE A 144 1.28 18.82 -6.63
C ILE A 144 1.11 17.50 -5.88
N PHE A 145 1.15 16.36 -6.58
CA PHE A 145 1.17 15.06 -5.91
C PHE A 145 2.60 14.60 -5.67
N ASN A 146 2.98 14.42 -4.40
CA ASN A 146 4.29 13.93 -4.00
C ASN A 146 4.21 13.18 -2.66
N ASN A 147 4.94 12.06 -2.54
CA ASN A 147 4.95 11.17 -1.37
C ASN A 147 3.54 10.79 -0.90
N GLU A 148 2.70 10.35 -1.84
CA GLU A 148 1.34 9.86 -1.58
C GLU A 148 0.36 10.88 -0.99
N THR A 149 0.73 12.16 -0.99
CA THR A 149 -0.15 13.26 -0.55
C THR A 149 -0.12 14.43 -1.53
N PHE A 150 -1.12 15.29 -1.43
CA PHE A 150 -1.26 16.49 -2.24
C PHE A 150 -0.71 17.69 -1.50
N TRP A 151 0.01 18.52 -2.22
CA TRP A 151 0.62 19.75 -1.72
C TRP A 151 0.06 20.94 -2.50
N MET A 152 -0.29 22.01 -1.78
CA MET A 152 -0.69 23.28 -2.40
C MET A 152 -0.24 24.51 -1.60
N PRO A 153 0.04 25.64 -2.27
CA PRO A 153 0.38 26.89 -1.60
C PRO A 153 -0.89 27.59 -1.07
N GLN A 154 -0.72 28.51 -0.12
CA GLN A 154 -1.84 29.25 0.48
C GLN A 154 -2.64 30.05 -0.56
N LYS A 155 -1.98 30.57 -1.61
CA LYS A 155 -2.65 31.28 -2.71
C LYS A 155 -3.68 30.40 -3.42
N ARG A 156 -3.35 29.13 -3.68
CA ARG A 156 -4.28 28.18 -4.31
C ARG A 156 -5.40 27.75 -3.35
N MET A 157 -5.13 27.64 -2.05
CA MET A 157 -6.20 27.44 -1.05
C MET A 157 -7.16 28.62 -1.00
N ALA A 158 -6.63 29.84 -1.14
CA ALA A 158 -7.41 31.07 -1.18
C ALA A 158 -8.36 31.05 -2.38
N ASP A 159 -7.86 30.69 -3.57
CA ASP A 159 -8.67 30.49 -4.77
C ASP A 159 -9.73 29.41 -4.58
N LEU A 160 -9.34 28.26 -4.01
CA LEU A 160 -10.22 27.12 -3.72
C LEU A 160 -11.41 27.51 -2.84
N PHE A 161 -11.13 28.22 -1.75
CA PHE A 161 -12.15 28.59 -0.78
C PHE A 161 -12.74 29.98 -1.04
N GLY A 162 -12.37 30.66 -2.13
CA GLY A 162 -12.92 31.97 -2.48
C GLY A 162 -12.69 33.03 -1.40
N VAL A 163 -11.51 33.05 -0.79
CA VAL A 163 -11.10 34.03 0.22
C VAL A 163 -9.73 34.60 -0.11
N GLU A 164 -9.31 35.63 0.62
CA GLU A 164 -7.96 36.18 0.50
C GLU A 164 -6.92 35.27 1.16
N THR A 165 -5.68 35.29 0.66
CA THR A 165 -4.56 34.52 1.23
C THR A 165 -4.29 34.87 2.70
N ASN A 166 -4.56 36.11 3.12
CA ASN A 166 -4.43 36.51 4.52
C ASN A 166 -5.36 35.72 5.45
N THR A 167 -6.58 35.42 5.00
CA THR A 167 -7.55 34.60 5.74
C THR A 167 -7.05 33.17 5.92
N ILE A 168 -6.46 32.60 4.86
CA ILE A 168 -5.83 31.27 4.91
C ILE A 168 -4.68 31.26 5.93
N ASN A 169 -3.79 32.26 5.87
CA ASN A 169 -2.66 32.40 6.79
C ASN A 169 -3.12 32.50 8.25
N ASN A 170 -4.18 33.27 8.51
CA ASN A 170 -4.74 33.40 9.86
C ASN A 170 -5.31 32.08 10.36
N HIS A 171 -6.05 31.35 9.53
CA HIS A 171 -6.56 30.04 9.92
C HIS A 171 -5.42 29.08 10.24
N LEU A 172 -4.44 28.92 9.34
CA LEU A 172 -3.27 28.05 9.54
C LEU A 172 -2.55 28.34 10.86
N LYS A 173 -2.30 29.62 11.18
CA LYS A 173 -1.71 30.02 12.47
C LYS A 173 -2.52 29.53 13.66
N GLU A 174 -3.84 29.65 13.63
CA GLU A 174 -4.70 29.17 14.70
C GLU A 174 -4.75 27.63 14.78
N ILE A 175 -4.66 26.90 13.65
CA ILE A 175 -4.59 25.42 13.63
C ILE A 175 -3.34 24.92 14.37
N PHE A 176 -2.20 25.55 14.09
CA PHE A 176 -0.93 25.18 14.71
C PHE A 176 -0.89 25.59 16.17
N LYS A 177 -1.40 26.78 16.50
CA LYS A 177 -1.50 27.25 17.87
C LYS A 177 -2.41 26.37 18.73
N SER A 178 -3.48 25.81 18.18
CA SER A 178 -4.35 24.88 18.90
C SER A 178 -3.77 23.46 19.01
N GLY A 179 -2.67 23.16 18.33
CA GLY A 179 -2.08 21.82 18.27
C GLY A 179 -2.94 20.81 17.50
N GLU A 180 -3.85 21.26 16.64
CA GLU A 180 -4.65 20.33 15.81
C GLU A 180 -3.80 19.64 14.74
N LEU A 181 -2.81 20.37 14.21
CA LEU A 181 -1.81 19.86 13.29
C LEU A 181 -0.42 20.30 13.75
N GLU A 182 0.58 19.46 13.53
CA GLU A 182 1.98 19.80 13.79
C GLU A 182 2.62 20.38 12.53
N GLU A 183 3.21 21.59 12.61
CA GLU A 183 3.79 22.30 11.47
C GLU A 183 4.81 21.46 10.68
N SER A 184 5.66 20.70 11.38
CA SER A 184 6.70 19.84 10.80
C SER A 184 6.13 18.73 9.90
N SER A 185 4.90 18.29 10.18
CA SER A 185 4.23 17.18 9.49
C SER A 185 3.47 17.63 8.24
N VAL A 186 2.98 18.87 8.23
CA VAL A 186 2.07 19.36 7.19
C VAL A 186 2.63 20.48 6.33
N ILE A 187 3.81 21.04 6.66
CA ILE A 187 4.45 22.11 5.88
C ILE A 187 5.67 21.61 5.14
N ARG A 188 5.82 22.04 3.88
CA ARG A 188 7.07 21.96 3.13
C ARG A 188 7.47 23.33 2.62
N LYS A 189 8.70 23.73 2.91
CA LYS A 189 9.33 24.90 2.30
C LYS A 189 9.85 24.50 0.93
N ILE A 190 9.52 25.26 -0.10
CA ILE A 190 10.21 25.16 -1.39
C ILE A 190 10.68 26.55 -1.80
N ARG A 191 11.95 26.61 -2.21
CA ARG A 191 12.58 27.85 -2.67
C ARG A 191 12.05 28.20 -4.04
N THR A 192 11.33 29.32 -4.15
CA THR A 192 10.86 29.87 -5.43
C THR A 192 11.81 30.94 -5.95
N THR A 193 12.50 30.65 -7.06
CA THR A 193 13.13 31.68 -7.89
C THR A 193 12.03 32.29 -8.75
N GLU A 194 11.45 33.41 -8.30
CA GLU A 194 10.70 34.28 -9.21
C GLU A 194 11.64 34.89 -10.25
N PHE A 195 11.10 35.18 -11.44
CA PHE A 195 11.80 35.86 -12.55
C PHE A 195 12.40 37.23 -12.18
N ASP A 196 12.13 37.75 -10.98
CA ASP A 196 12.58 39.05 -10.46
C ASP A 196 13.78 38.96 -9.50
N GLY A 197 14.43 37.79 -9.39
CA GLY A 197 15.66 37.60 -8.62
C GLY A 197 15.47 37.60 -7.09
N LYS A 198 14.23 37.65 -6.60
CA LYS A 198 13.90 37.46 -5.18
C LYS A 198 13.61 35.99 -4.91
N ASN A 199 14.38 35.41 -3.99
CA ASN A 199 14.16 34.07 -3.47
C ASN A 199 13.13 34.16 -2.34
N ASP A 200 11.85 34.04 -2.66
CA ASP A 200 10.83 33.87 -1.62
C ASP A 200 10.63 32.38 -1.36
N ASP A 201 10.75 31.98 -0.09
CA ASP A 201 10.43 30.63 0.37
C ASP A 201 8.90 30.46 0.33
N THR A 202 8.36 29.78 -0.67
CA THR A 202 6.93 29.45 -0.71
C THR A 202 6.66 28.23 0.17
N LEU A 203 5.70 28.37 1.08
CA LEU A 203 5.22 27.27 1.89
C LEU A 203 4.14 26.49 1.13
N LEU A 204 4.32 25.18 1.02
CA LEU A 204 3.30 24.24 0.60
C LEU A 204 2.74 23.53 1.82
N TYR A 205 1.44 23.24 1.77
CA TYR A 205 0.77 22.49 2.82
C TYR A 205 0.10 21.25 2.24
N ASN A 206 0.08 20.19 3.03
CA ASN A 206 -0.49 18.91 2.66
C ASN A 206 -2.04 18.93 2.66
N LEU A 207 -2.65 17.82 2.25
CA LEU A 207 -4.11 17.69 2.22
C LEU A 207 -4.78 17.92 3.59
N ASP A 208 -4.17 17.49 4.70
CA ASP A 208 -4.76 17.64 6.03
C ASP A 208 -4.93 19.11 6.41
N ALA A 209 -3.91 19.94 6.13
CA ALA A 209 -3.99 21.38 6.33
C ALA A 209 -5.08 22.02 5.45
N VAL A 210 -5.21 21.58 4.20
CA VAL A 210 -6.26 22.08 3.28
C VAL A 210 -7.65 21.76 3.81
N ILE A 211 -7.87 20.53 4.28
CA ILE A 211 -9.14 20.10 4.88
C ILE A 211 -9.43 20.95 6.12
N ALA A 212 -8.47 21.04 7.04
CA ALA A 212 -8.63 21.76 8.30
C ALA A 212 -8.94 23.26 8.10
N VAL A 213 -8.33 23.89 7.10
CA VAL A 213 -8.66 25.27 6.68
C VAL A 213 -10.07 25.32 6.08
N GLY A 214 -10.44 24.39 5.19
CA GLY A 214 -11.76 24.35 4.57
C GLY A 214 -12.93 24.25 5.56
N PHE A 215 -12.69 23.63 6.72
CA PHE A 215 -13.67 23.60 7.81
C PHE A 215 -13.76 24.90 8.63
N ARG A 216 -12.70 25.73 8.64
CA ARG A 216 -12.67 27.01 9.36
C ARG A 216 -13.09 28.22 8.51
N VAL A 217 -12.91 28.15 7.19
CA VAL A 217 -13.19 29.27 6.29
C VAL A 217 -14.70 29.53 6.17
N GLY A 218 -15.10 30.78 6.40
CA GLY A 218 -16.48 31.27 6.29
C GLY A 218 -16.82 31.81 4.90
N SER A 219 -16.84 30.96 3.86
CA SER A 219 -17.22 31.35 2.49
C SER A 219 -18.27 30.43 1.87
N TYR A 220 -18.85 30.85 0.74
CA TYR A 220 -19.75 30.00 -0.04
C TYR A 220 -19.05 28.73 -0.54
N GLN A 221 -17.85 28.87 -1.12
CA GLN A 221 -17.04 27.77 -1.62
C GLN A 221 -16.66 26.80 -0.49
N ALA A 222 -16.22 27.30 0.66
CA ALA A 222 -15.93 26.47 1.83
C ALA A 222 -17.19 25.77 2.37
N SER A 223 -18.35 26.41 2.30
CA SER A 223 -19.63 25.78 2.64
C SER A 223 -19.97 24.63 1.68
N GLN A 224 -19.74 24.80 0.38
CA GLN A 224 -19.90 23.71 -0.61
C GLN A 224 -18.93 22.56 -0.34
N PHE A 225 -17.67 22.87 -0.07
CA PHE A 225 -16.65 21.89 0.32
C PHE A 225 -17.10 21.07 1.54
N ARG A 226 -17.59 21.72 2.60
CA ARG A 226 -18.08 21.03 3.80
C ARG A 226 -19.30 20.15 3.53
N MET A 227 -20.25 20.61 2.71
CA MET A 227 -21.40 19.79 2.32
C MET A 227 -20.96 18.54 1.54
N TRP A 228 -20.01 18.70 0.61
CA TRP A 228 -19.42 17.57 -0.10
C TRP A 228 -18.70 16.61 0.84
N ALA A 229 -17.78 17.11 1.68
CA ALA A 229 -17.03 16.28 2.64
C ALA A 229 -17.97 15.54 3.60
N THR A 230 -19.02 16.20 4.07
CA THR A 230 -20.06 15.58 4.90
C THR A 230 -20.83 14.50 4.13
N SER A 231 -21.10 14.70 2.84
CA SER A 231 -21.76 13.69 2.00
C SER A 231 -20.90 12.45 1.81
N VAL A 232 -19.59 12.63 1.61
CA VAL A 232 -18.58 11.56 1.52
C VAL A 232 -18.53 10.77 2.83
N LEU A 233 -18.43 11.47 3.97
CA LEU A 233 -18.44 10.82 5.29
C LEU A 233 -19.75 10.06 5.54
N LYS A 234 -20.89 10.66 5.19
CA LYS A 234 -22.20 10.03 5.33
C LYS A 234 -22.31 8.76 4.48
N GLU A 235 -21.81 8.80 3.25
CA GLU A 235 -21.77 7.63 2.37
C GLU A 235 -20.89 6.53 2.95
N MET A 236 -19.68 6.87 3.42
CA MET A 236 -18.78 5.94 4.09
C MET A 236 -19.45 5.28 5.31
N ILE A 237 -20.13 6.05 6.15
CA ILE A 237 -20.80 5.54 7.36
C ILE A 237 -21.98 4.63 7.00
N ILE A 238 -22.78 4.98 6.00
CA ILE A 238 -24.00 4.22 5.64
C ILE A 238 -23.66 2.97 4.82
N LYS A 239 -22.80 3.10 3.80
CA LYS A 239 -22.50 2.03 2.84
C LYS A 239 -21.24 1.23 3.19
N GLY A 240 -20.32 1.81 3.97
CA GLY A 240 -19.01 1.24 4.26
C GLY A 240 -17.94 1.50 3.21
N PHE A 241 -18.23 2.29 2.17
CA PHE A 241 -17.26 2.64 1.10
C PHE A 241 -17.60 3.98 0.43
N VAL A 242 -16.62 4.59 -0.22
CA VAL A 242 -16.76 5.76 -1.12
C VAL A 242 -15.89 5.52 -2.35
N LEU A 243 -16.43 5.78 -3.55
CA LEU A 243 -15.72 5.59 -4.83
C LEU A 243 -15.80 6.85 -5.69
N ASP A 244 -14.72 7.14 -6.40
CA ASP A 244 -14.67 8.12 -7.48
C ASP A 244 -14.63 7.37 -8.82
N ASP A 245 -15.81 7.01 -9.33
CA ASP A 245 -15.96 6.12 -10.49
C ASP A 245 -15.28 6.68 -11.75
N GLU A 246 -15.36 7.99 -11.98
CA GLU A 246 -14.77 8.62 -13.15
C GLU A 246 -13.24 8.55 -13.10
N ARG A 247 -12.66 8.74 -11.91
CA ARG A 247 -11.22 8.54 -11.70
C ARG A 247 -10.82 7.09 -11.88
N LEU A 248 -11.59 6.14 -11.35
CA LEU A 248 -11.29 4.71 -11.50
C LEU A 248 -11.39 4.24 -12.96
N LYS A 249 -12.32 4.78 -13.76
CA LYS A 249 -12.46 4.46 -15.19
C LYS A 249 -11.32 5.00 -16.06
N GLN A 250 -10.74 6.14 -15.67
CA GLN A 250 -9.70 6.82 -16.45
C GLN A 250 -8.29 6.18 -16.27
N GLY A 251 -8.18 5.08 -15.50
CA GLY A 251 -6.97 4.26 -15.38
C GLY A 251 -5.97 4.80 -14.36
N LYS A 252 -4.68 4.79 -14.70
CA LYS A 252 -3.60 5.16 -13.76
C LYS A 252 -3.66 6.64 -13.39
N HIS A 253 -3.94 6.90 -12.12
CA HIS A 253 -3.83 8.23 -11.52
C HIS A 253 -2.62 8.26 -10.60
N PHE A 254 -1.84 9.33 -10.68
CA PHE A 254 -0.68 9.53 -9.80
C PHE A 254 0.38 8.42 -9.88
N GLY A 255 0.49 7.75 -11.03
CA GLY A 255 1.46 6.68 -11.27
C GLY A 255 1.10 5.31 -10.66
N LYS A 256 -0.09 5.18 -10.05
CA LYS A 256 -0.63 3.90 -9.54
C LYS A 256 -1.99 3.60 -10.14
N ASP A 257 -2.30 2.31 -10.25
CA ASP A 257 -3.62 1.84 -10.62
C ASP A 257 -4.34 1.35 -9.37
N TYR A 258 -5.16 2.21 -8.78
CA TYR A 258 -5.92 1.87 -7.58
C TYR A 258 -7.14 1.00 -7.87
N PHE A 259 -7.48 0.79 -9.15
CA PHE A 259 -8.57 -0.09 -9.53
C PHE A 259 -8.24 -1.56 -9.25
N ASP A 260 -7.00 -1.99 -9.56
CA ASP A 260 -6.54 -3.34 -9.25
C ASP A 260 -6.51 -3.59 -7.73
N ASP A 261 -6.03 -2.63 -6.95
CA ASP A 261 -6.01 -2.70 -5.48
C ASP A 261 -7.44 -2.80 -4.90
N LEU A 262 -8.38 -2.01 -5.44
CA LEU A 262 -9.79 -2.07 -5.07
C LEU A 262 -10.41 -3.42 -5.43
N LEU A 263 -10.11 -3.95 -6.62
CA LEU A 263 -10.64 -5.22 -7.08
C LEU A 263 -10.16 -6.37 -6.20
N GLU A 264 -8.90 -6.37 -5.78
CA GLU A 264 -8.39 -7.38 -4.86
C GLU A 264 -9.07 -7.30 -3.49
N ARG A 265 -9.25 -6.09 -2.95
CA ARG A 265 -10.04 -5.89 -1.71
C ARG A 265 -11.48 -6.38 -1.84
N ILE A 266 -12.13 -6.14 -2.98
CA ILE A 266 -13.50 -6.65 -3.24
C ILE A 266 -13.50 -8.18 -3.27
N ARG A 267 -12.50 -8.81 -3.90
CA ARG A 267 -12.36 -10.28 -3.91
C ARG A 267 -12.16 -10.84 -2.51
N GLU A 268 -11.30 -10.24 -1.69
CA GLU A 268 -11.13 -10.61 -0.29
C GLU A 268 -12.44 -10.50 0.50
N ILE A 269 -13.19 -9.42 0.32
CA ILE A 269 -14.50 -9.23 0.96
C ILE A 269 -15.52 -10.28 0.49
N ARG A 270 -15.57 -10.59 -0.82
CA ARG A 270 -16.48 -11.62 -1.38
C ARG A 270 -16.10 -13.02 -0.92
N ALA A 271 -14.80 -13.33 -0.88
CA ALA A 271 -14.27 -14.62 -0.47
C ALA A 271 -14.18 -14.80 1.05
N SER A 272 -14.42 -13.73 1.84
CA SER A 272 -14.56 -13.85 3.29
C SER A 272 -15.59 -14.95 3.60
N GLU A 273 -15.18 -15.95 4.40
CA GLU A 273 -15.93 -17.21 4.56
C GLU A 273 -17.42 -16.96 4.80
N ARG A 274 -17.75 -15.99 5.65
CA ARG A 274 -19.14 -15.64 5.94
C ARG A 274 -19.95 -15.22 4.71
N ARG A 275 -19.44 -14.29 3.88
CA ARG A 275 -20.19 -13.80 2.71
C ARG A 275 -20.24 -14.83 1.60
N TYR A 276 -19.13 -15.53 1.37
CA TYR A 276 -19.02 -16.59 0.38
C TYR A 276 -20.02 -17.71 0.65
N TYR A 277 -19.96 -18.32 1.85
CA TYR A 277 -20.85 -19.44 2.19
C TYR A 277 -22.31 -19.02 2.31
N GLN A 278 -22.60 -17.82 2.81
CA GLN A 278 -23.96 -17.31 2.83
C GLN A 278 -24.53 -17.23 1.41
N LYS A 279 -23.78 -16.64 0.47
CA LYS A 279 -24.27 -16.47 -0.90
C LYS A 279 -24.42 -17.81 -1.65
N ILE A 280 -23.49 -18.75 -1.46
CA ILE A 280 -23.64 -20.11 -2.00
C ILE A 280 -24.85 -20.81 -1.41
N THR A 281 -25.09 -20.67 -0.10
CA THR A 281 -26.26 -21.24 0.57
C THR A 281 -27.54 -20.68 -0.02
N ASP A 282 -27.61 -19.35 -0.21
CA ASP A 282 -28.78 -18.70 -0.79
C ASP A 282 -29.05 -19.22 -2.22
N VAL A 283 -28.02 -19.26 -3.08
CA VAL A 283 -28.16 -19.77 -4.45
C VAL A 283 -28.54 -21.25 -4.47
N TYR A 284 -27.89 -22.07 -3.65
CA TYR A 284 -28.18 -23.50 -3.54
C TYR A 284 -29.62 -23.73 -3.07
N ALA A 285 -30.11 -22.94 -2.10
CA ALA A 285 -31.49 -23.04 -1.61
C ALA A 285 -32.53 -22.55 -2.65
N GLU A 286 -32.26 -21.45 -3.36
CA GLU A 286 -33.18 -20.88 -4.34
C GLU A 286 -33.25 -21.70 -5.64
N CYS A 287 -32.16 -22.35 -6.03
CA CYS A 287 -32.03 -23.04 -7.31
C CYS A 287 -32.13 -24.57 -7.21
N SER A 288 -32.27 -25.13 -6.01
CA SER A 288 -32.44 -26.58 -5.84
C SER A 288 -33.91 -26.94 -5.68
N ALA A 289 -34.46 -27.70 -6.63
CA ALA A 289 -35.86 -28.13 -6.60
C ALA A 289 -36.20 -29.01 -5.38
N ASP A 290 -35.21 -29.75 -4.89
CA ASP A 290 -35.29 -30.72 -3.80
C ASP A 290 -34.56 -30.24 -2.53
N TYR A 291 -34.35 -28.92 -2.37
CA TYR A 291 -33.62 -28.37 -1.22
C TYR A 291 -34.21 -28.81 0.13
N ASP A 292 -33.35 -29.39 0.97
CA ASP A 292 -33.63 -29.63 2.37
C ASP A 292 -32.43 -29.18 3.24
N PRO A 293 -32.59 -28.17 4.12
CA PRO A 293 -31.52 -27.70 4.99
C PRO A 293 -31.04 -28.75 6.01
N LYS A 294 -31.83 -29.79 6.29
CA LYS A 294 -31.49 -30.87 7.23
C LYS A 294 -30.96 -32.12 6.55
N ALA A 295 -31.00 -32.18 5.21
CA ALA A 295 -30.48 -33.33 4.48
C ALA A 295 -28.96 -33.42 4.62
N GLU A 296 -28.46 -34.65 4.77
CA GLU A 296 -27.03 -34.93 4.83
C GLU A 296 -26.31 -34.43 3.58
N THR A 297 -26.96 -34.50 2.42
CA THR A 297 -26.46 -33.99 1.13
C THR A 297 -26.12 -32.51 1.18
N THR A 298 -26.94 -31.69 1.85
CA THR A 298 -26.72 -30.25 2.01
C THR A 298 -25.51 -29.96 2.90
N LEU A 299 -25.38 -30.67 4.02
CA LEU A 299 -24.22 -30.54 4.91
C LEU A 299 -22.92 -30.98 4.21
N GLN A 300 -22.97 -32.10 3.49
CA GLN A 300 -21.84 -32.60 2.70
C GLN A 300 -21.47 -31.63 1.56
N PHE A 301 -22.45 -30.99 0.92
CA PHE A 301 -22.20 -30.02 -0.14
C PHE A 301 -21.38 -28.83 0.35
N PHE A 302 -21.77 -28.19 1.46
CA PHE A 302 -21.02 -27.04 1.97
C PHE A 302 -19.61 -27.39 2.41
N LYS A 303 -19.45 -28.53 3.10
CA LYS A 303 -18.11 -29.03 3.47
C LYS A 303 -17.27 -29.29 2.22
N ARG A 304 -17.86 -29.92 1.20
CA ARG A 304 -17.20 -30.21 -0.07
C ARG A 304 -16.76 -28.93 -0.77
N VAL A 305 -17.62 -27.92 -0.90
CA VAL A 305 -17.27 -26.62 -1.52
C VAL A 305 -16.01 -26.04 -0.87
N GLN A 306 -15.96 -26.01 0.46
CA GLN A 306 -14.80 -25.49 1.20
C GLN A 306 -13.52 -26.30 0.93
N ASP A 307 -13.57 -27.62 1.14
CA ASP A 307 -12.42 -28.49 0.97
C ASP A 307 -11.93 -28.53 -0.49
N MET A 308 -12.82 -28.35 -1.46
CA MET A 308 -12.47 -28.24 -2.88
C MET A 308 -11.65 -27.00 -3.20
N MET A 309 -12.00 -25.85 -2.63
CA MET A 309 -11.22 -24.61 -2.83
C MET A 309 -9.83 -24.71 -2.17
N TYR A 310 -9.74 -25.34 -0.99
CA TYR A 310 -8.45 -25.62 -0.35
C TYR A 310 -7.62 -26.63 -1.14
N TRP A 311 -8.23 -27.70 -1.65
CA TRP A 311 -7.56 -28.70 -2.46
C TRP A 311 -7.00 -28.12 -3.75
N ALA A 312 -7.82 -27.34 -4.47
CA ALA A 312 -7.42 -26.71 -5.72
C ALA A 312 -6.21 -25.77 -5.55
N THR A 313 -6.05 -25.17 -4.36
CA THR A 313 -5.01 -24.16 -4.12
C THR A 313 -3.77 -24.69 -3.41
N SER A 314 -3.93 -25.71 -2.58
CA SER A 314 -2.85 -26.22 -1.70
C SER A 314 -2.60 -27.72 -1.82
N HIS A 315 -3.41 -28.46 -2.60
CA HIS A 315 -3.44 -29.92 -2.67
C HIS A 315 -3.66 -30.60 -1.31
N GLN A 316 -4.31 -29.90 -0.37
CA GLN A 316 -4.64 -30.36 0.97
C GLN A 316 -6.07 -29.96 1.32
N THR A 317 -6.76 -30.77 2.11
CA THR A 317 -8.04 -30.39 2.73
C THR A 317 -7.82 -29.36 3.85
N ALA A 318 -8.89 -28.68 4.31
CA ALA A 318 -8.78 -27.72 5.40
C ALA A 318 -8.15 -28.33 6.67
N THR A 319 -8.51 -29.57 6.99
CA THR A 319 -8.00 -30.29 8.16
C THR A 319 -6.54 -30.70 7.99
N GLU A 320 -6.11 -31.11 6.79
CA GLU A 320 -4.72 -31.44 6.48
C GLU A 320 -3.81 -30.21 6.50
N ILE A 321 -4.28 -29.05 6.02
CA ILE A 321 -3.58 -27.78 6.13
C ILE A 321 -3.31 -27.47 7.61
N ILE A 322 -4.36 -27.44 8.43
CA ILE A 322 -4.23 -27.14 9.87
C ILE A 322 -3.26 -28.12 10.54
N TYR A 323 -3.45 -29.42 10.30
CA TYR A 323 -2.65 -30.46 10.95
C TYR A 323 -1.17 -30.41 10.55
N SER A 324 -0.88 -30.17 9.28
CA SER A 324 0.50 -30.18 8.75
C SER A 324 1.25 -28.85 8.96
N ARG A 325 0.53 -27.73 9.03
CA ARG A 325 1.15 -26.39 9.09
C ARG A 325 1.21 -25.79 10.50
N ALA A 326 0.32 -26.20 11.41
CA ALA A 326 0.36 -25.76 12.80
C ALA A 326 1.63 -26.28 13.51
N ASP A 327 2.51 -25.36 13.90
CA ASP A 327 3.80 -25.68 14.49
C ASP A 327 4.27 -24.56 15.43
N ALA A 328 4.35 -24.83 16.73
CA ALA A 328 4.72 -23.86 17.75
C ALA A 328 6.14 -23.29 17.59
N GLN A 329 7.02 -23.95 16.83
CA GLN A 329 8.39 -23.49 16.62
C GLN A 329 8.52 -22.48 15.47
N LYS A 330 7.47 -22.33 14.65
CA LYS A 330 7.44 -21.32 13.59
C LYS A 330 6.94 -19.99 14.13
N PRO A 331 7.36 -18.86 13.50
CA PRO A 331 6.77 -17.56 13.80
C PRO A 331 5.24 -17.63 13.73
N HIS A 332 4.56 -17.12 14.75
CA HIS A 332 3.09 -17.13 14.84
C HIS A 332 2.45 -18.51 14.63
N MET A 333 3.12 -19.59 15.04
CA MET A 333 2.68 -20.98 14.82
C MET A 333 2.59 -21.44 13.36
N GLY A 334 3.19 -20.69 12.43
CA GLY A 334 3.03 -20.90 11.00
C GLY A 334 1.80 -20.23 10.39
N LEU A 335 1.06 -19.43 11.17
CA LEU A 335 -0.01 -18.57 10.65
C LEU A 335 0.60 -17.44 9.81
N THR A 336 0.00 -17.16 8.66
CA THR A 336 0.32 -16.02 7.79
C THR A 336 -0.55 -14.81 8.10
N THR A 337 -1.74 -15.04 8.64
CA THR A 337 -2.67 -14.00 9.12
C THR A 337 -3.52 -14.53 10.28
N TRP A 338 -4.10 -13.63 11.08
CA TRP A 338 -5.01 -13.95 12.19
C TRP A 338 -5.80 -12.70 12.57
N LYS A 339 -6.76 -12.83 13.49
CA LYS A 339 -7.70 -11.76 13.82
C LYS A 339 -7.07 -10.41 14.15
N ASN A 340 -5.89 -10.42 14.77
CA ASN A 340 -5.18 -9.20 15.19
C ASN A 340 -3.83 -9.05 14.47
N ALA A 341 -3.63 -9.68 13.31
CA ALA A 341 -2.39 -9.57 12.56
C ALA A 341 -2.13 -8.13 12.07
N PRO A 342 -0.86 -7.72 11.87
CA PRO A 342 0.36 -8.46 12.22
C PRO A 342 0.83 -8.23 13.67
N ASP A 343 0.31 -7.21 14.34
CA ASP A 343 0.90 -6.70 15.61
C ASP A 343 0.23 -7.22 16.89
N GLY A 344 -0.81 -8.04 16.76
CA GLY A 344 -1.58 -8.58 17.88
C GLY A 344 -1.31 -10.05 18.16
N ARG A 345 -1.73 -10.51 19.34
CA ARG A 345 -1.52 -11.89 19.77
C ARG A 345 -2.37 -12.88 18.98
N VAL A 346 -1.79 -14.03 18.68
CA VAL A 346 -2.49 -15.22 18.16
C VAL A 346 -3.43 -15.74 19.25
N GLN A 347 -4.70 -15.93 18.90
CA GLN A 347 -5.72 -16.52 19.76
C GLN A 347 -5.90 -18.00 19.44
N LYS A 348 -6.32 -18.81 20.43
CA LYS A 348 -6.56 -20.25 20.24
C LYS A 348 -7.58 -20.51 19.12
N SER A 349 -8.57 -19.64 18.97
CA SER A 349 -9.57 -19.70 17.88
C SER A 349 -8.96 -19.53 16.49
N ASP A 350 -7.88 -18.74 16.36
CA ASP A 350 -7.24 -18.48 15.06
C ASP A 350 -6.54 -19.74 14.52
N THR A 351 -6.15 -20.66 15.41
CA THR A 351 -5.38 -21.86 15.07
C THR A 351 -6.18 -22.95 14.36
N PHE A 352 -7.52 -22.86 14.40
CA PHE A 352 -8.42 -23.82 13.76
C PHE A 352 -9.08 -23.27 12.48
N ILE A 353 -8.50 -22.22 11.89
CA ILE A 353 -8.95 -21.63 10.63
C ILE A 353 -7.89 -21.94 9.57
N ALA A 354 -8.21 -22.78 8.59
CA ALA A 354 -7.24 -23.23 7.59
C ALA A 354 -6.69 -22.07 6.73
N GLN A 355 -7.54 -21.09 6.39
CA GLN A 355 -7.16 -19.90 5.62
C GLN A 355 -6.01 -19.11 6.27
N ASN A 356 -5.90 -19.13 7.60
CA ASN A 356 -4.85 -18.44 8.33
C ASN A 356 -3.45 -19.07 8.13
N TYR A 357 -3.34 -20.28 7.57
CA TYR A 357 -2.08 -20.97 7.29
C TYR A 357 -1.72 -20.97 5.79
N LEU A 358 -2.53 -20.33 4.95
CA LEU A 358 -2.28 -20.23 3.52
C LEU A 358 -1.26 -19.13 3.24
N SER A 359 -0.34 -19.39 2.31
CA SER A 359 0.54 -18.37 1.75
C SER A 359 -0.25 -17.31 0.97
N ASP A 360 0.32 -16.12 0.78
CA ASP A 360 -0.30 -15.05 -0.02
C ASP A 360 -0.73 -15.52 -1.42
N THR A 361 0.06 -16.40 -2.04
CA THR A 361 -0.25 -17.00 -3.34
C THR A 361 -1.46 -17.94 -3.28
N GLU A 362 -1.55 -18.75 -2.22
CA GLU A 362 -2.68 -19.66 -2.00
C GLU A 362 -3.96 -18.88 -1.66
N VAL A 363 -3.87 -17.83 -0.84
CA VAL A 363 -5.02 -16.96 -0.49
C VAL A 363 -5.55 -16.26 -1.73
N SER A 364 -4.69 -15.67 -2.57
CA SER A 364 -5.17 -15.00 -3.79
C SER A 364 -5.80 -16.00 -4.77
N ALA A 365 -5.20 -17.19 -4.93
CA ALA A 365 -5.79 -18.26 -5.75
C ALA A 365 -7.15 -18.73 -5.20
N PHE A 366 -7.26 -18.91 -3.89
CA PHE A 366 -8.48 -19.30 -3.19
C PHE A 366 -9.59 -18.26 -3.39
N ASN A 367 -9.26 -16.98 -3.20
CA ASN A 367 -10.21 -15.89 -3.34
C ASN A 367 -10.70 -15.76 -4.79
N ARG A 368 -9.82 -15.94 -5.78
CA ARG A 368 -10.17 -15.94 -7.21
C ARG A 368 -11.11 -17.09 -7.55
N LEU A 369 -10.73 -18.33 -7.20
CA LEU A 369 -11.52 -19.52 -7.50
C LEU A 369 -12.90 -19.46 -6.85
N SER A 370 -12.95 -19.05 -5.57
CA SER A 370 -14.19 -18.82 -4.83
C SER A 370 -15.08 -17.79 -5.54
N THR A 371 -14.51 -16.65 -5.94
CA THR A 371 -15.26 -15.60 -6.65
C THR A 371 -15.81 -16.10 -7.98
N THR A 372 -15.01 -16.83 -8.77
CA THR A 372 -15.44 -17.39 -10.06
C THR A 372 -16.56 -18.42 -9.89
N PHE A 373 -16.49 -19.27 -8.86
CA PHE A 373 -17.57 -20.22 -8.58
C PHE A 373 -18.86 -19.50 -8.16
N LEU A 374 -18.76 -18.45 -7.34
CA LEU A 374 -19.91 -17.61 -6.98
C LEU A 374 -20.54 -16.97 -8.22
N ASP A 375 -19.75 -16.37 -9.11
CA ASP A 375 -20.26 -15.74 -10.32
C ASP A 375 -20.99 -16.77 -11.21
N LEU A 376 -20.47 -18.00 -11.31
CA LEU A 376 -21.14 -19.10 -12.01
C LEU A 376 -22.48 -19.44 -11.35
N ALA A 377 -22.51 -19.56 -10.03
CA ALA A 377 -23.72 -19.88 -9.28
C ALA A 377 -24.78 -18.78 -9.42
N GLU A 378 -24.40 -17.51 -9.28
CA GLU A 378 -25.26 -16.34 -9.45
C GLU A 378 -25.84 -16.27 -10.88
N LEU A 379 -25.02 -16.47 -11.91
CA LEU A 379 -25.48 -16.48 -13.30
C LEU A 379 -26.54 -17.55 -13.56
N ARG A 380 -26.43 -18.72 -12.93
CA ARG A 380 -27.43 -19.79 -13.05
C ARG A 380 -28.74 -19.40 -12.36
N ALA A 381 -28.65 -18.77 -11.20
CA ALA A 381 -29.81 -18.25 -10.46
C ALA A 381 -30.55 -17.18 -11.27
N GLU A 382 -29.82 -16.21 -11.84
CA GLU A 382 -30.38 -15.16 -12.71
C GLU A 382 -31.09 -15.75 -13.93
N ARG A 383 -30.56 -16.82 -14.50
CA ARG A 383 -31.13 -17.54 -15.65
C ARG A 383 -32.24 -18.52 -15.25
N GLN A 384 -32.59 -18.61 -13.97
CA GLN A 384 -33.62 -19.50 -13.42
C GLN A 384 -33.38 -20.97 -13.80
N ILE A 385 -32.11 -21.40 -13.83
CA ILE A 385 -31.76 -22.79 -14.15
C ILE A 385 -31.93 -23.64 -12.89
N ILE A 386 -33.11 -24.25 -12.77
CA ILE A 386 -33.43 -25.19 -11.69
C ILE A 386 -32.49 -26.40 -11.78
N SER A 387 -31.90 -26.78 -10.65
CA SER A 387 -31.02 -27.93 -10.49
C SER A 387 -31.51 -28.79 -9.33
N THR A 388 -31.00 -30.01 -9.19
CA THR A 388 -31.16 -30.79 -7.94
C THR A 388 -29.93 -30.62 -7.05
N MET A 389 -30.05 -30.99 -5.77
CA MET A 389 -28.90 -31.07 -4.85
C MET A 389 -27.77 -31.94 -5.41
N ALA A 390 -28.11 -33.03 -6.12
CA ALA A 390 -27.14 -33.91 -6.77
C ALA A 390 -26.45 -33.24 -7.98
N ASP A 391 -27.20 -32.46 -8.77
CA ASP A 391 -26.63 -31.71 -9.90
C ASP A 391 -25.61 -30.66 -9.44
N TRP A 392 -25.84 -30.03 -8.29
CA TRP A 392 -24.89 -29.09 -7.70
C TRP A 392 -23.58 -29.75 -7.30
N LYS A 393 -23.62 -30.97 -6.74
CA LYS A 393 -22.40 -31.75 -6.47
C LYS A 393 -21.61 -31.98 -7.76
N LYS A 394 -22.30 -32.43 -8.82
CA LYS A 394 -21.66 -32.69 -10.12
C LYS A 394 -21.08 -31.42 -10.74
N GLN A 395 -21.80 -30.30 -10.67
CA GLN A 395 -21.34 -29.02 -11.22
C GLN A 395 -20.08 -28.51 -10.52
N LEU A 396 -19.97 -28.70 -9.22
CA LEU A 396 -18.78 -28.34 -8.47
C LEU A 396 -17.56 -29.17 -8.91
N ASP A 397 -17.75 -30.47 -9.17
CA ASP A 397 -16.70 -31.34 -9.71
C ASP A 397 -16.29 -30.97 -11.15
N ASP A 398 -17.28 -30.67 -11.99
CA ASP A 398 -17.08 -30.22 -13.36
C ASP A 398 -16.37 -28.84 -13.40
N PHE A 399 -16.65 -27.95 -12.45
CA PHE A 399 -16.03 -26.64 -12.34
C PHE A 399 -14.52 -26.72 -12.16
N LEU A 400 -14.02 -27.50 -11.18
CA LEU A 400 -12.57 -27.66 -11.01
C LEU A 400 -11.92 -28.29 -12.24
N THR A 401 -12.55 -29.31 -12.81
CA THR A 401 -12.04 -30.01 -13.99
C THR A 401 -11.93 -29.06 -15.19
N LEU A 402 -12.88 -28.15 -15.39
CA LEU A 402 -12.89 -27.17 -16.48
C LEU A 402 -11.72 -26.18 -16.39
N TYR A 403 -11.32 -25.80 -15.18
CA TYR A 403 -10.19 -24.90 -14.93
C TYR A 403 -8.85 -25.64 -14.75
N GLU A 404 -8.78 -26.91 -15.16
CA GLU A 404 -7.59 -27.76 -15.09
C GLU A 404 -7.05 -27.99 -13.67
N TYR A 405 -7.91 -27.86 -12.65
CA TYR A 405 -7.58 -28.26 -11.29
C TYR A 405 -7.81 -29.76 -11.10
N ASP A 406 -6.98 -30.36 -10.24
CA ASP A 406 -7.14 -31.74 -9.83
C ASP A 406 -8.52 -31.98 -9.23
N LYS A 407 -9.13 -33.11 -9.59
CA LYS A 407 -10.35 -33.55 -8.94
C LYS A 407 -10.12 -33.68 -7.44
N TYR A 408 -11.07 -33.17 -6.68
CA TYR A 408 -11.06 -33.29 -5.25
C TYR A 408 -11.00 -34.75 -4.82
N ASN A 409 -9.96 -35.09 -4.06
CA ASN A 409 -9.84 -36.40 -3.47
C ASN A 409 -10.68 -36.45 -2.19
N GLU A 410 -11.79 -37.19 -2.23
CA GLU A 410 -12.69 -37.35 -1.07
C GLU A 410 -12.02 -38.07 0.12
N ALA A 411 -10.86 -38.71 -0.09
CA ALA A 411 -10.09 -39.40 0.95
C ALA A 411 -9.23 -38.43 1.77
N GLY A 412 -9.87 -37.54 2.55
CA GLY A 412 -9.17 -36.78 3.58
C GLY A 412 -8.59 -37.73 4.63
N THR A 413 -7.29 -37.66 4.88
CA THR A 413 -6.60 -38.58 5.80
C THR A 413 -6.72 -38.17 7.26
N ILE A 414 -7.08 -36.90 7.52
CA ILE A 414 -7.11 -36.28 8.84
C ILE A 414 -8.54 -35.83 9.20
N SER A 415 -9.02 -36.27 10.36
CA SER A 415 -10.33 -35.84 10.90
C SER A 415 -10.29 -34.42 11.46
N ALA A 416 -11.46 -33.77 11.54
CA ALA A 416 -11.58 -32.45 12.14
C ALA A 416 -11.15 -32.42 13.61
N GLU A 417 -11.39 -33.51 14.34
CA GLU A 417 -10.96 -33.66 15.73
C GLU A 417 -9.44 -33.77 15.84
N GLN A 418 -8.80 -34.59 15.00
CA GLN A 418 -7.34 -34.72 14.94
C GLN A 418 -6.65 -33.38 14.61
N ALA A 419 -7.16 -32.66 13.62
CA ALA A 419 -6.65 -31.33 13.27
C ALA A 419 -6.79 -30.33 14.42
N LYS A 420 -7.93 -30.34 15.11
CA LYS A 420 -8.19 -29.46 16.26
C LYS A 420 -7.27 -29.77 17.44
N GLU A 421 -7.15 -31.04 17.80
CA GLU A 421 -6.26 -31.48 18.88
C GLU A 421 -4.81 -31.09 18.61
N LYS A 422 -4.34 -31.33 17.38
CA LYS A 422 -2.98 -30.94 16.95
C LYS A 422 -2.79 -29.43 17.05
N ALA A 423 -3.68 -28.63 16.47
CA ALA A 423 -3.57 -27.16 16.49
C ALA A 423 -3.58 -26.60 17.91
N TYR A 424 -4.44 -27.12 18.78
CA TYR A 424 -4.55 -26.66 20.16
C TYR A 424 -3.34 -27.08 21.00
N ALA A 425 -2.82 -28.29 20.79
CA ALA A 425 -1.59 -28.73 21.46
C ALA A 425 -0.38 -27.87 21.06
N GLU A 426 -0.27 -27.48 19.79
CA GLU A 426 0.76 -26.53 19.36
C GLU A 426 0.51 -25.12 19.92
N TYR A 427 -0.76 -24.69 20.04
CA TYR A 427 -1.08 -23.40 20.64
C TYR A 427 -0.66 -23.33 22.09
N ASP A 428 -0.91 -24.37 22.86
CA ASP A 428 -0.58 -24.39 24.28
C ASP A 428 0.95 -24.32 24.49
N LYS A 429 1.76 -24.87 23.57
CA LYS A 429 3.22 -24.68 23.54
C LYS A 429 3.61 -23.26 23.12
N PHE A 430 3.04 -22.76 22.03
CA PHE A 430 3.37 -21.44 21.47
C PHE A 430 2.95 -20.29 22.39
N CYS A 431 1.85 -20.43 23.12
CA CYS A 431 1.36 -19.40 24.04
C CYS A 431 2.41 -19.05 25.10
N LEU A 432 3.22 -20.02 25.53
CA LEU A 432 4.35 -19.79 26.45
C LEU A 432 5.41 -18.91 25.78
N ILE A 433 5.85 -19.27 24.56
CA ILE A 433 6.83 -18.51 23.77
C ILE A 433 6.33 -17.09 23.52
N GLN A 434 5.09 -16.96 23.04
CA GLN A 434 4.46 -15.67 22.76
C GLN A 434 4.33 -14.80 24.02
N ASN A 435 4.09 -15.38 25.20
CA ASN A 435 4.03 -14.61 26.45
C ASN A 435 5.41 -14.09 26.88
N GLU A 436 6.48 -14.85 26.63
CA GLU A 436 7.85 -14.42 26.93
C GLU A 436 8.34 -13.31 25.97
N GLU A 437 7.95 -13.39 24.70
CA GLU A 437 8.31 -12.41 23.67
C GLU A 437 7.40 -11.17 23.67
N TYR A 438 6.24 -11.23 24.34
CA TYR A 438 5.28 -10.13 24.35
C TYR A 438 5.76 -8.96 25.19
N LEU A 439 6.00 -7.83 24.53
CA LEU A 439 6.24 -6.53 25.18
C LEU A 439 4.93 -5.74 25.20
N SER A 440 4.38 -5.53 26.40
CA SER A 440 3.24 -4.63 26.55
C SER A 440 3.63 -3.18 26.25
N ASP A 441 2.67 -2.32 25.97
CA ASP A 441 2.96 -0.91 25.73
C ASP A 441 3.58 -0.23 26.96
N PHE A 442 3.23 -0.70 28.18
CA PHE A 442 3.92 -0.33 29.41
C PHE A 442 5.40 -0.77 29.41
N ASP A 443 5.69 -2.01 29.01
CA ASP A 443 7.08 -2.50 28.94
C ASP A 443 7.92 -1.77 27.88
N LYS A 444 7.27 -1.29 26.81
CA LYS A 444 7.91 -0.44 25.80
C LYS A 444 8.21 0.96 26.32
N GLU A 445 7.28 1.56 27.07
CA GLU A 445 7.45 2.88 27.68
C GLU A 445 8.51 2.89 28.80
N VAL A 446 8.62 1.81 29.58
CA VAL A 446 9.59 1.70 30.70
C VAL A 446 11.02 1.36 30.22
N LYS A 447 11.19 0.87 28.98
CA LYS A 447 12.51 0.57 28.39
C LYS A 447 13.16 1.76 27.66
N VAL A 448 12.46 2.88 27.52
CA VAL A 448 12.99 4.17 27.04
C VAL A 448 13.47 5.00 28.23
#